data_AF-A0A0F9N278-F1
#
_entry.id   AF-A0A0F9N278-F1
#
_cell.length_a   1.000
_cell.length_b   1.000
_cell.length_c   1.000
_cell.angle_alpha   90.00
_cell.angle_beta   90.00
_cell.angle_gamma   90.00
#
_symmetry.space_group_name_H-M   'P 1'
#
loop_
_entity.id
_entity.type
_entity.pdbx_description
1 polymer ?
#
loop_
_entity_poly.entity_id
_entity_poly.type
_entity_poly.pdbx_seq_one_letter_code
_entity_poly.pdbx_strand_id
1 'polypeptide(L)'
;MQVGLISMQNLREVINAINSFIEEKKFIINTKKIRKYYKIKPSNRSKINFIWRLLEFLESNGYIELIHENPKSYRIPQSKIDFKELSNNCFKKRN
;
A
#
# COMPACT_ATOMS: atom_id res chain seq x y z
N MET A 1 13.47 -1.42 -11.46
CA MET A 1 13.39 -0.59 -10.23
C MET A 1 13.91 -1.40 -9.05
N GLN A 2 15.08 -1.03 -8.53
CA GLN A 2 15.61 -1.57 -7.27
C GLN A 2 14.65 -1.18 -6.14
N VAL A 3 14.01 -2.17 -5.53
CA VAL A 3 13.18 -1.98 -4.34
C VAL A 3 14.14 -1.77 -3.16
N GLY A 4 14.53 -0.52 -2.94
CA GLY A 4 15.33 -0.13 -1.77
C GLY A 4 14.65 -0.59 -0.48
N LEU A 5 15.44 -1.08 0.48
CA LEU A 5 15.04 -1.64 1.78
C LEU A 5 13.65 -1.17 2.24
N ILE A 6 12.63 -2.00 2.00
CA ILE A 6 11.29 -1.76 2.51
C ILE A 6 11.37 -1.88 4.02
N SER A 7 11.05 -0.80 4.74
CA SER A 7 10.83 -0.86 6.19
C SER A 7 9.66 -1.80 6.46
N MET A 8 9.93 -2.94 7.09
CA MET A 8 8.93 -3.95 7.44
C MET A 8 7.80 -3.38 8.29
N GLN A 9 8.14 -2.43 9.18
CA GLN A 9 7.16 -1.73 10.00
C GLN A 9 6.22 -0.88 9.12
N ASN A 10 6.77 -0.13 8.16
CA ASN A 10 5.95 0.68 7.26
C ASN A 10 5.08 -0.20 6.35
N LEU A 11 5.61 -1.32 5.86
CA LEU A 11 4.86 -2.29 5.06
C LEU A 11 3.67 -2.82 5.86
N ARG A 12 3.92 -3.29 7.07
CA ARG A 12 2.91 -3.85 7.96
C ARG A 12 1.81 -2.85 8.26
N GLU A 13 2.18 -1.60 8.56
CA GLU A 13 1.20 -0.54 8.77
C GLU A 13 0.34 -0.32 7.51
N VAL A 14 0.93 -0.13 6.34
CA VAL A 14 0.11 0.13 5.14
C VAL A 14 -0.82 -1.04 4.81
N ILE A 15 -0.36 -2.29 4.92
CA ILE A 15 -1.21 -3.47 4.71
C ILE A 15 -2.32 -3.56 5.74
N ASN A 16 -2.03 -3.24 7.00
CA ASN A 16 -3.06 -3.18 8.04
C ASN A 16 -4.14 -2.13 7.71
N ALA A 17 -3.75 -0.94 7.23
CA ALA A 17 -4.75 0.04 6.79
C ALA A 17 -5.61 -0.48 5.64
N ILE A 18 -5.00 -1.11 4.64
CA ILE A 18 -5.75 -1.69 3.51
C ILE A 18 -6.75 -2.73 4.03
N ASN A 19 -6.30 -3.64 4.90
CA ASN A 19 -7.17 -4.65 5.51
C ASN A 19 -8.29 -4.04 6.36
N SER A 20 -8.04 -2.95 7.08
CA SER A 20 -9.11 -2.22 7.78
C SER A 20 -10.12 -1.59 6.82
N PHE A 21 -9.67 -1.03 5.68
CA PHE A 21 -10.60 -0.55 4.65
C PHE A 21 -11.47 -1.68 4.08
N ILE A 22 -10.93 -2.89 3.95
CA ILE A 22 -11.68 -4.10 3.53
C ILE A 22 -12.74 -4.45 4.56
N GLU A 23 -12.38 -4.49 5.84
CA GLU A 23 -13.32 -4.74 6.95
C GLU A 23 -14.46 -3.71 7.00
N GLU A 24 -14.13 -2.43 6.73
CA GLU A 24 -15.10 -1.34 6.64
C GLU A 24 -15.91 -1.32 5.33
N LYS A 25 -15.73 -2.31 4.44
CA LYS A 25 -16.37 -2.40 3.11
C LYS A 25 -16.08 -1.18 2.21
N LYS A 26 -14.92 -0.56 2.37
CA LYS A 26 -14.44 0.59 1.58
C LYS A 26 -13.44 0.12 0.53
N PHE A 27 -13.94 -0.23 -0.65
CA PHE A 27 -13.13 -0.87 -1.70
C PHE A 27 -12.29 0.08 -2.56
N ILE A 28 -12.22 1.38 -2.25
CA ILE A 28 -11.44 2.36 -3.02
C ILE A 28 -10.52 3.14 -2.09
N ILE A 29 -9.22 3.04 -2.33
CA ILE A 29 -8.17 3.70 -1.55
C ILE A 29 -7.33 4.64 -2.41
N ASN A 30 -6.64 5.57 -1.76
CA ASN A 30 -5.56 6.36 -2.35
C ASN A 30 -4.58 6.75 -1.25
N THR A 31 -3.44 7.31 -1.64
CA THR A 31 -2.39 7.77 -0.70
C THR A 31 -2.94 8.71 0.36
N LYS A 32 -3.88 9.61 -0.01
CA LYS A 32 -4.50 10.57 0.92
C LYS A 32 -5.35 9.87 1.98
N LYS A 33 -6.13 8.85 1.62
CA LYS A 33 -6.97 8.05 2.53
C LYS A 33 -6.11 7.29 3.55
N ILE A 34 -5.08 6.58 3.08
CA ILE A 34 -4.15 5.83 3.95
C ILE A 34 -3.40 6.80 4.89
N ARG A 35 -2.93 7.93 4.36
CA ARG A 35 -2.28 8.97 5.18
C ARG A 35 -3.19 9.49 6.30
N LYS A 36 -4.46 9.75 5.98
CA LYS A 36 -5.45 10.23 6.96
C LYS A 36 -5.75 9.16 8.02
N TYR A 37 -5.88 7.89 7.61
CA TYR A 37 -6.12 6.77 8.51
C TYR A 37 -5.05 6.69 9.61
N TYR A 38 -3.78 6.80 9.23
CA TYR A 38 -2.65 6.78 10.18
C TYR A 38 -2.29 8.14 10.78
N LYS A 39 -3.08 9.20 10.56
CA LYS A 39 -2.79 10.56 11.05
C LYS A 39 -1.35 11.02 10.70
N ILE A 40 -0.83 10.60 9.55
CA ILE A 40 0.53 10.93 9.11
C ILE A 40 0.58 12.43 8.75
N LYS A 41 1.47 13.16 9.42
CA LYS A 41 1.68 14.60 9.17
C LYS A 41 2.05 14.84 7.70
N PRO A 42 1.52 15.89 7.04
CA PRO A 42 1.92 16.24 5.67
C PRO A 42 3.43 16.44 5.48
N SER A 43 4.12 16.89 6.53
CA SER A 43 5.57 17.08 6.56
C SER A 43 6.37 15.77 6.51
N ASN A 44 5.76 14.62 6.84
CA ASN A 44 6.44 13.32 6.75
C ASN A 44 6.42 12.81 5.30
N ARG A 45 7.21 13.47 4.44
CA ARG A 45 7.30 13.18 3.01
C ARG A 45 7.84 11.79 2.74
N SER A 46 8.76 11.28 3.56
CA SER A 46 9.30 9.93 3.44
C SER A 46 8.20 8.87 3.59
N LYS A 47 7.32 9.00 4.57
CA LYS A 47 6.20 8.06 4.77
C LYS A 47 5.16 8.16 3.67
N ILE A 48 4.86 9.38 3.21
CA ILE A 48 3.91 9.60 2.09
C ILE A 48 4.45 8.96 0.80
N ASN A 49 5.73 9.18 0.49
CA ASN A 49 6.39 8.58 -0.67
C ASN A 49 6.45 7.06 -0.55
N PHE A 50 6.66 6.53 0.66
CA PHE A 50 6.60 5.09 0.92
C PHE A 50 5.22 4.51 0.57
N ILE A 51 4.13 5.13 1.06
CA ILE A 51 2.76 4.70 0.75
C ILE A 51 2.53 4.70 -0.76
N TRP A 52 2.95 5.77 -1.44
CA TRP A 52 2.80 5.90 -2.89
C TRP A 52 3.52 4.78 -3.64
N ARG A 53 4.80 4.55 -3.36
CA ARG A 53 5.59 3.45 -3.95
C ARG A 53 5.02 2.08 -3.65
N LEU A 54 4.50 1.88 -2.44
CA LEU A 54 3.90 0.61 -2.06
C LEU A 54 2.60 0.35 -2.82
N LEU A 55 1.75 1.36 -3.01
CA LEU A 55 0.55 1.20 -3.83
C LEU A 55 0.89 0.86 -5.29
N GLU A 56 1.89 1.51 -5.88
CA GLU A 56 2.38 1.16 -7.22
C GLU A 56 2.96 -0.26 -7.26
N PHE A 57 3.68 -0.68 -6.22
CA PHE A 57 4.15 -2.05 -6.11
C PHE A 57 2.96 -3.04 -6.08
N LEU A 58 1.96 -2.79 -5.24
CA LEU A 58 0.78 -3.65 -5.12
C LEU A 58 0.03 -3.73 -6.46
N GLU A 59 -0.13 -2.60 -7.14
CA GLU A 59 -0.75 -2.52 -8.47
C GLU A 59 0.05 -3.33 -9.49
N SER A 60 1.36 -3.10 -9.60
CA SER A 60 2.23 -3.80 -10.56
C SER A 60 2.32 -5.32 -10.35
N ASN A 61 1.98 -5.83 -9.16
CA ASN A 61 1.93 -7.27 -8.86
C ASN A 61 0.49 -7.82 -8.83
N GLY A 62 -0.51 -7.03 -9.21
CA GLY A 62 -1.91 -7.48 -9.30
C GLY A 62 -2.65 -7.62 -7.97
N TYR A 63 -2.13 -7.07 -6.88
CA TYR A 63 -2.82 -7.09 -5.57
C TYR A 63 -3.96 -6.07 -5.48
N ILE A 64 -3.86 -4.96 -6.22
CA ILE A 64 -4.86 -3.90 -6.30
C ILE A 64 -4.96 -3.43 -7.75
N GLU A 65 -6.08 -2.81 -8.12
CA GLU A 65 -6.30 -2.33 -9.50
C GLU A 65 -6.37 -0.80 -9.54
N LEU A 66 -5.73 -0.17 -10.52
CA LEU A 66 -5.85 1.27 -10.72
C LEU A 66 -7.22 1.62 -11.33
N ILE A 67 -7.92 2.59 -10.74
CA ILE A 67 -9.23 3.09 -11.23
C ILE A 67 -9.08 4.47 -11.86
N HIS A 68 -8.35 5.36 -11.20
CA HIS A 68 -8.16 6.75 -11.64
C HIS A 68 -6.69 7.11 -11.50
N GLU A 69 -6.13 7.83 -12.47
CA GLU A 69 -4.71 8.22 -12.47
C GLU A 69 -4.44 9.53 -11.71
N ASN A 70 -5.40 10.46 -11.68
CA ASN A 70 -5.20 11.81 -11.14
C ASN A 70 -6.35 12.29 -10.24
N PRO A 71 -6.22 12.21 -8.90
CA PRO A 71 -5.15 11.54 -8.16
C PRO A 71 -5.28 10.00 -8.21
N LYS A 72 -4.13 9.30 -8.26
CA LYS A 72 -4.07 7.82 -8.26
C LYS A 72 -4.97 7.21 -7.19
N SER A 73 -5.97 6.45 -7.63
CA SER A 73 -6.94 5.76 -6.77
C SER A 73 -7.07 4.31 -7.21
N TYR A 74 -7.10 3.41 -6.23
CA TYR A 74 -7.01 1.97 -6.45
C TYR A 74 -8.22 1.25 -5.88
N ARG A 75 -8.69 0.22 -6.58
CA ARG A 75 -9.62 -0.79 -6.08
C ARG A 75 -8.85 -1.80 -5.24
N ILE A 76 -9.33 -2.07 -4.04
CA ILE A 76 -8.79 -3.14 -3.18
C ILE A 76 -9.67 -4.39 -3.27
N PRO A 77 -9.10 -5.58 -3.07
CA PRO A 77 -9.85 -6.83 -3.08
C PRO A 77 -10.89 -6.89 -1.94
N GLN A 78 -11.81 -7.83 -2.04
CA GLN A 78 -12.76 -8.11 -0.97
C GLN A 78 -12.15 -8.97 0.15
N SER A 79 -11.08 -9.69 -0.16
CA SER A 79 -10.32 -10.52 0.78
C SER A 79 -9.09 -9.78 1.31
N LYS A 80 -8.73 -10.06 2.56
CA LYS A 80 -7.54 -9.48 3.20
C LYS A 80 -6.27 -9.88 2.43
N ILE A 81 -5.35 -8.93 2.35
CA ILE A 81 -4.01 -9.16 1.83
C ILE A 81 -3.15 -9.79 2.93
N ASP A 82 -2.56 -10.97 2.66
CA ASP A 82 -1.65 -11.63 3.59
C ASP A 82 -0.29 -10.92 3.60
N PHE A 83 0.06 -10.38 4.77
CA PHE A 83 1.35 -9.75 5.00
C PHE A 83 2.54 -10.69 4.76
N LYS A 84 2.43 -11.97 5.14
CA LYS A 84 3.53 -12.94 5.00
C LYS A 84 3.84 -13.19 3.53
N GLU A 85 2.82 -13.46 2.74
CA GLU A 85 2.97 -13.65 1.30
C GLU A 85 3.61 -12.41 0.64
N LEU A 86 3.12 -11.23 1.00
CA LEU A 86 3.61 -9.98 0.43
C LEU A 86 5.05 -9.67 0.83
N SER A 87 5.41 -9.96 2.09
CA SER A 87 6.77 -9.79 2.58
C SER A 87 7.75 -10.66 1.79
N ASN A 88 7.42 -11.93 1.51
CA ASN A 88 8.26 -12.81 0.71
C ASN A 88 8.47 -12.29 -0.72
N ASN A 89 7.43 -11.73 -1.36
CA ASN A 89 7.54 -11.18 -2.72
C ASN A 89 8.34 -9.87 -2.75
N CYS A 90 8.30 -9.07 -1.69
CA CYS A 90 9.17 -7.89 -1.53
C CYS A 90 10.66 -8.26 -1.47
N PHE A 91 11.02 -9.43 -0.92
CA PHE A 91 12.41 -9.87 -0.76
C PHE A 91 12.96 -10.72 -1.92
N LYS A 92 12.10 -11.39 -2.69
CA LYS A 92 12.54 -12.27 -3.80
C LYS A 92 13.13 -11.52 -5.01
N LYS A 93 12.88 -10.21 -5.17
CA LYS A 93 13.41 -9.40 -6.28
C LYS A 93 14.90 -9.01 -6.13
N ARG A 94 15.65 -9.73 -5.30
CA ARG A 94 17.09 -9.51 -5.01
C ARG A 94 18.03 -10.53 -5.66
N ASN A 95 17.52 -11.51 -6.40
CA ASN A 95 18.34 -12.40 -7.22
C ASN A 95 18.22 -12.02 -8.69
#